data_AF-A0A521U4H5-F1
#
_entry.id   AF-A0A521U4H5-F1
#
_cell.length_a   1.000
_cell.length_b   1.000
_cell.length_c   1.000
_cell.angle_alpha   90.00
_cell.angle_beta   90.00
_cell.angle_gamma   90.00
#
_symmetry.space_group_name_H-M   'P 1'
#
loop_
_entity.id
_entity.type
_entity.pdbx_description
1 polymer ?
#
loop_
_entity_poly.entity_id
_entity_poly.type
_entity_poly.pdbx_seq_one_letter_code
_entity_poly.pdbx_strand_id
1 'polypeptide(L)'
;MTTSATCPRCGRTYDTTPPATPRAELLMRSLDVAVFMATHDLQRLAWADVEGHARVAAAEVAAHGDDLEFGGKYCRSTFAALARGLAALSFPPGGVVFGGSHWCAQHPDASPRTEVRS
;
A
#
# COMPACT_ATOMS: atom_id res chain seq x y z
N MET A 1 3.03 -22.05 -13.97
CA MET A 1 1.58 -21.88 -13.72
C MET A 1 1.42 -20.52 -13.10
N THR A 2 0.81 -19.56 -13.81
CA THR A 2 0.58 -18.20 -13.29
C THR A 2 -0.61 -18.26 -12.34
N THR A 3 -0.39 -17.96 -11.06
CA THR A 3 -1.47 -17.89 -10.05
C THR A 3 -2.05 -16.49 -10.04
N SER A 4 -3.37 -16.36 -10.03
CA SER A 4 -4.05 -15.07 -9.95
C SER A 4 -5.13 -15.07 -8.88
N ALA A 5 -5.42 -13.90 -8.33
CA ALA A 5 -6.51 -13.67 -7.39
C ALA A 5 -7.35 -12.48 -7.85
N THR A 6 -8.61 -12.43 -7.40
CA THR A 6 -9.53 -11.33 -7.69
C THR A 6 -9.89 -10.62 -6.39
N CYS A 7 -9.75 -9.30 -6.38
CA CYS A 7 -10.12 -8.48 -5.24
C CYS A 7 -11.65 -8.51 -5.03
N PRO A 8 -12.15 -8.91 -3.85
CA PRO A 8 -13.60 -8.94 -3.60
C PRO A 8 -14.23 -7.53 -3.54
N ARG A 9 -13.42 -6.48 -3.33
CA ARG A 9 -13.90 -5.09 -3.22
C ARG A 9 -14.02 -4.39 -4.57
N CYS A 10 -12.99 -4.49 -5.41
CA CYS A 10 -12.97 -3.77 -6.69
C CYS A 10 -13.06 -4.67 -7.93
N GLY A 11 -13.10 -5.99 -7.76
CA GLY A 11 -13.17 -6.96 -8.88
C GLY A 11 -11.90 -7.06 -9.72
N ARG A 12 -10.81 -6.36 -9.38
CA ARG A 12 -9.55 -6.43 -10.11
C ARG A 12 -8.89 -7.80 -9.92
N THR A 13 -8.55 -8.45 -11.04
CA THR A 13 -7.67 -9.62 -11.05
C THR A 13 -6.20 -9.18 -11.05
N TYR A 14 -5.36 -9.82 -10.24
CA TYR A 14 -3.94 -9.55 -10.15
C TYR A 14 -3.12 -10.84 -10.00
N ASP A 15 -1.87 -10.78 -10.48
CA ASP A 15 -0.91 -11.87 -10.35
C ASP A 15 -0.46 -11.99 -8.89
N THR A 16 -0.50 -13.22 -8.37
CA THR A 16 -0.07 -13.57 -7.01
C THR A 16 1.16 -14.47 -7.02
N THR A 17 1.91 -14.46 -8.12
CA THR A 17 3.15 -15.23 -8.23
C THR A 17 4.04 -14.92 -7.02
N PRO A 18 4.41 -15.94 -6.23
CA PRO A 18 5.15 -15.71 -5.01
C PRO A 18 6.54 -15.14 -5.35
N PRO A 19 7.10 -14.30 -4.46
CA PRO A 19 8.43 -13.77 -4.66
C PRO A 19 9.47 -14.90 -4.74
N ALA A 20 10.49 -14.71 -5.57
CA ALA A 20 11.47 -15.74 -5.92
C ALA A 20 12.36 -16.21 -4.74
N THR A 21 12.38 -15.49 -3.62
CA THR A 21 13.23 -15.79 -2.48
C THR A 21 12.49 -15.67 -1.14
N PRO A 22 12.87 -16.43 -0.10
CA PRO A 22 12.26 -16.32 1.24
C PRO A 22 12.42 -14.92 1.86
N ARG A 23 13.52 -14.23 1.57
CA ARG A 23 13.73 -12.85 2.01
C ARG A 23 12.71 -11.91 1.40
N ALA A 24 12.50 -12.00 0.08
CA ALA A 24 11.51 -11.19 -0.60
C ALA A 24 10.08 -11.53 -0.12
N GLU A 25 9.80 -12.79 0.19
CA GLU A 25 8.54 -13.19 0.84
C GLU A 25 8.34 -12.49 2.18
N LEU A 26 9.32 -12.56 3.08
CA LEU A 26 9.24 -11.89 4.38
C LEU A 26 9.05 -10.37 4.24
N LEU A 27 9.74 -9.74 3.29
CA LEU A 27 9.59 -8.31 3.00
C LEU A 27 8.19 -7.98 2.51
N MET A 28 7.61 -8.77 1.60
CA MET A 28 6.25 -8.57 1.12
C MET A 28 5.22 -8.75 2.24
N ARG A 29 5.38 -9.76 3.10
CA ARG A 29 4.51 -9.93 4.29
C ARG A 29 4.62 -8.77 5.27
N SER A 30 5.84 -8.27 5.48
CA SER A 30 6.07 -7.10 6.33
C SER A 30 5.43 -5.85 5.71
N LEU A 31 5.50 -5.73 4.38
CA LEU A 31 4.90 -4.63 3.64
C LEU A 31 3.37 -4.69 3.69
N ASP A 32 2.75 -5.87 3.61
CA ASP A 32 1.30 -6.03 3.78
C ASP A 32 0.82 -5.42 5.11
N VAL A 33 1.52 -5.72 6.21
CA VAL A 33 1.22 -5.17 7.55
C VAL A 33 1.46 -3.66 7.60
N ALA A 34 2.59 -3.19 7.06
CA ALA A 34 2.92 -1.77 7.06
C ALA A 34 1.93 -0.93 6.23
N VAL A 35 1.50 -1.44 5.07
CA VAL A 35 0.48 -0.81 4.23
C VAL A 35 -0.87 -0.80 4.97
N PHE A 36 -1.27 -1.91 5.60
CA PHE A 36 -2.51 -1.95 6.39
C PHE A 36 -2.53 -0.87 7.49
N MET A 37 -1.44 -0.74 8.26
CA MET A 37 -1.32 0.28 9.30
C MET A 37 -1.37 1.70 8.72
N ALA A 38 -0.60 1.96 7.66
CA ALA A 38 -0.56 3.26 7.02
C ALA A 38 -1.92 3.63 6.38
N THR A 39 -2.65 2.68 5.79
CA THR A 39 -4.01 2.89 5.28
C THR A 39 -4.93 3.33 6.40
N HIS A 40 -4.87 2.68 7.57
CA HIS A 40 -5.70 3.05 8.72
C HIS A 40 -5.38 4.47 9.23
N ASP A 41 -4.11 4.88 9.24
CA ASP A 41 -3.71 6.23 9.62
C ASP A 41 -4.22 7.27 8.60
N LEU A 42 -4.01 7.02 7.30
CA LEU A 42 -4.42 7.93 6.22
C LEU A 42 -5.94 8.03 6.06
N GLN A 43 -6.69 6.96 6.38
CA GLN A 43 -8.16 6.95 6.36
C GLN A 43 -8.78 8.01 7.29
N ARG A 44 -8.03 8.48 8.29
CA ARG A 44 -8.49 9.47 9.28
C ARG A 44 -8.26 10.92 8.83
N LEU A 45 -7.59 11.12 7.70
CA LEU A 45 -7.23 12.43 7.16
C LEU A 45 -8.21 12.86 6.07
N ALA A 46 -8.22 14.15 5.74
CA ALA A 46 -8.90 14.63 4.55
C ALA A 46 -8.17 14.14 3.29
N TRP A 47 -8.89 13.95 2.19
CA TRP A 47 -8.28 13.46 0.94
C TRP A 47 -7.13 14.33 0.44
N ALA A 48 -7.24 15.66 0.58
CA ALA A 48 -6.17 16.58 0.21
C ALA A 48 -4.85 16.32 0.97
N ASP A 49 -4.94 15.90 2.24
CA ASP A 49 -3.76 15.58 3.05
C ASP A 49 -3.14 14.24 2.62
N VAL A 50 -3.97 13.27 2.24
CA VAL A 50 -3.52 11.97 1.71
C VAL A 50 -2.69 12.14 0.44
N GLU A 51 -3.10 13.04 -0.46
CA GLU A 51 -2.31 13.37 -1.66
C GLU A 51 -0.94 13.96 -1.30
N GLY A 52 -0.88 14.82 -0.27
CA GLY A 52 0.37 15.34 0.26
C GLY A 52 1.30 14.22 0.76
N HIS A 53 0.76 13.27 1.52
CA HIS A 53 1.52 12.09 1.97
C HIS A 53 2.02 11.22 0.81
N ALA A 54 1.22 11.04 -0.24
CA ALA A 54 1.62 10.29 -1.42
C ALA A 54 2.81 10.94 -2.14
N ARG A 55 2.81 12.27 -2.28
CA ARG A 55 3.90 13.02 -2.93
C ARG A 55 5.20 12.95 -2.13
N VAL A 56 5.13 13.09 -0.80
CA VAL A 56 6.31 12.96 0.07
C VAL A 56 6.87 11.54 0.02
N ALA A 57 6.01 10.53 0.06
CA ALA A 57 6.41 9.14 -0.07
C ALA A 57 7.11 8.86 -1.41
N ALA A 58 6.56 9.36 -2.52
CA ALA A 58 7.15 9.19 -3.84
C ALA A 58 8.53 9.84 -3.94
N ALA A 59 8.71 11.04 -3.35
CA ALA A 59 10.01 11.72 -3.33
C ALA A 59 11.08 10.95 -2.55
N GLU A 60 10.74 10.41 -1.36
CA GLU A 60 11.65 9.59 -0.56
C GLU A 60 12.06 8.32 -1.31
N VAL A 61 11.08 7.61 -1.90
CA VAL A 61 11.36 6.39 -2.68
C VAL A 61 12.19 6.70 -3.92
N ALA A 62 11.97 7.83 -4.59
CA ALA A 62 12.78 8.24 -5.73
C ALA A 62 14.23 8.57 -5.33
N ALA A 63 14.44 9.13 -4.14
CA ALA A 63 15.77 9.52 -3.66
C ALA A 63 16.58 8.34 -3.08
N HIS A 64 15.91 7.36 -2.47
CA HIS A 64 16.54 6.32 -1.66
C HIS A 64 16.01 4.91 -1.95
N GLY A 65 15.43 4.69 -3.13
CA GLY A 65 14.88 3.39 -3.52
C GLY A 65 15.94 2.29 -3.64
N ASP A 66 17.15 2.66 -4.06
CA ASP A 66 18.31 1.78 -4.14
C ASP A 66 18.73 1.24 -2.76
N ASP A 67 18.53 2.03 -1.69
CA ASP A 67 18.77 1.56 -0.33
C ASP A 67 17.90 0.35 0.04
N LEU A 68 16.68 0.21 -0.53
CA LEU A 68 15.84 -0.97 -0.32
C LEU A 68 16.39 -2.22 -1.01
N GLU A 69 17.02 -2.05 -2.17
CA GLU A 69 17.58 -3.16 -2.95
C GLU A 69 18.91 -3.63 -2.38
N PHE A 70 19.82 -2.69 -2.09
CA PHE A 70 21.20 -2.99 -1.71
C PHE A 70 21.46 -2.93 -0.20
N GLY A 71 20.49 -2.47 0.59
CA GLY A 71 20.60 -2.39 2.05
C GLY A 71 21.40 -1.18 2.52
N GLY A 72 20.89 0.01 2.27
CA GLY A 72 21.55 1.28 2.61
C GLY A 72 21.09 1.93 3.90
N LYS A 73 21.61 3.14 4.16
CA LYS A 73 21.38 3.88 5.41
C LYS A 73 19.91 4.27 5.62
N TYR A 74 19.19 4.58 4.54
CA TYR A 74 17.82 5.07 4.56
C TYR A 74 16.78 3.96 4.39
N CYS A 75 17.20 2.69 4.36
CA CYS A 75 16.33 1.52 4.16
C CYS A 75 15.03 1.57 4.99
N ARG A 76 15.13 1.94 6.27
CA ARG A 76 13.97 2.06 7.17
C ARG A 76 13.02 3.19 6.77
N SER A 77 13.54 4.39 6.47
CA SER A 77 12.70 5.53 6.09
C SER A 77 12.06 5.29 4.73
N THR A 78 12.83 4.78 3.77
CA THR A 78 12.33 4.41 2.44
C THR A 78 11.26 3.32 2.51
N PHE A 79 11.42 2.30 3.36
CA PHE A 79 10.40 1.25 3.52
C PHE A 79 9.09 1.81 4.08
N ALA A 80 9.18 2.67 5.10
CA ALA A 80 8.01 3.34 5.65
C ALA A 80 7.34 4.29 4.64
N ALA A 81 8.14 4.98 3.82
CA ALA A 81 7.63 5.82 2.73
C ALA A 81 6.93 4.98 1.66
N LEU A 82 7.52 3.87 1.22
CA LEU A 82 6.90 2.94 0.27
C LEU A 82 5.55 2.45 0.79
N ALA A 83 5.48 2.01 2.05
CA ALA A 83 4.22 1.58 2.67
C ALA A 83 3.15 2.68 2.68
N ARG A 84 3.52 3.92 3.03
CA ARG A 84 2.60 5.08 3.00
C ARG A 84 2.14 5.43 1.58
N GLY A 85 3.05 5.37 0.60
CA GLY A 85 2.73 5.60 -0.80
C GLY A 85 1.73 4.56 -1.32
N LEU A 86 1.97 3.28 -1.06
CA LEU A 86 1.05 2.20 -1.42
C LEU A 86 -0.30 2.33 -0.69
N ALA A 87 -0.29 2.70 0.60
CA ALA A 87 -1.51 2.98 1.33
C ALA A 87 -2.33 4.11 0.70
N ALA A 88 -1.70 5.22 0.30
CA ALA A 88 -2.38 6.30 -0.40
C ALA A 88 -2.93 5.86 -1.77
N LEU A 89 -2.15 5.06 -2.52
CA LEU A 89 -2.57 4.49 -3.81
C LEU A 89 -3.64 3.39 -3.69
N SER A 90 -3.95 2.93 -2.48
CA SER A 90 -5.02 1.96 -2.27
C SER A 90 -6.42 2.57 -2.28
N PHE A 91 -6.55 3.90 -2.13
CA PHE A 91 -7.84 4.61 -2.08
C PHE A 91 -8.49 4.89 -3.44
N PRO A 92 -7.75 5.21 -4.53
CA PRO A 92 -8.35 5.33 -5.85
C PRO A 92 -9.08 4.06 -6.31
N PRO A 93 -10.07 4.18 -7.21
CA PRO A 93 -10.79 3.03 -7.76
C PRO A 93 -9.83 2.00 -8.37
N GLY A 94 -10.04 0.73 -8.02
CA GLY A 94 -9.19 -0.38 -8.47
C GLY A 94 -7.96 -0.63 -7.60
N GLY A 95 -7.69 0.23 -6.60
CA GLY A 95 -6.59 0.08 -5.64
C GLY A 95 -5.21 0.01 -6.30
N VAL A 96 -4.24 -0.54 -5.56
CA VAL A 96 -2.86 -0.68 -6.01
C VAL A 96 -2.42 -2.13 -5.99
N VAL A 97 -1.58 -2.52 -6.94
CA VAL A 97 -0.95 -3.84 -7.02
C VAL A 97 0.55 -3.64 -7.01
N PHE A 98 1.27 -4.33 -6.12
CA PHE A 98 2.73 -4.27 -6.06
C PHE A 98 3.28 -5.57 -5.43
N GLY A 99 4.32 -6.14 -6.05
CA GLY A 99 5.02 -7.32 -5.51
C GLY A 99 4.15 -8.58 -5.33
N GLY A 100 3.11 -8.74 -6.14
CA GLY A 100 2.15 -9.86 -6.02
C GLY A 100 1.04 -9.65 -4.97
N SER A 101 1.08 -8.53 -4.24
CA SER A 101 0.03 -8.09 -3.31
C SER A 101 -0.88 -7.06 -3.96
N HIS A 102 -2.11 -6.98 -3.47
CA HIS A 102 -3.09 -5.97 -3.87
C HIS A 102 -3.76 -5.37 -2.65
N TRP A 103 -3.85 -4.04 -2.61
CA TRP A 103 -4.54 -3.30 -1.56
C TRP A 103 -5.61 -2.40 -2.18
N CYS A 104 -6.82 -2.48 -1.62
CA CYS A 104 -7.96 -1.68 -2.03
C CYS A 104 -8.68 -1.16 -0.79
N ALA A 105 -8.52 0.12 -0.50
CA ALA A 105 -9.10 0.80 0.64
C ALA A 105 -10.36 1.60 0.24
N GLN A 106 -11.18 1.94 1.22
CA GLN A 106 -12.31 2.82 0.99
C GLN A 106 -11.80 4.25 0.96
N HIS A 107 -12.20 5.05 -0.03
CA HIS A 107 -11.78 6.44 -0.12
C HIS A 107 -12.10 7.19 1.20
N PRO A 108 -11.20 8.03 1.76
CA PRO A 108 -11.43 8.73 3.03
C PRO A 108 -12.75 9.49 3.08
N ASP A 109 -13.12 10.11 1.96
CA ASP A 109 -14.37 10.89 1.85
C ASP A 109 -15.62 10.04 1.58
N ALA A 110 -15.51 8.71 1.41
CA ALA A 110 -16.64 7.89 0.96
C ALA A 110 -17.77 7.69 1.99
N SER A 111 -17.50 7.83 3.30
CA SER A 111 -18.44 7.56 4.41
C SER A 111 -19.08 6.14 4.42
N PRO A 112 -19.40 5.60 5.61
CA PRO A 112 -20.69 5.89 6.21
C PRO A 112 -20.55 6.20 7.71
N ARG A 113 -21.03 7.35 8.17
CA ARG A 113 -21.25 7.62 9.61
C ARG A 113 -22.72 7.85 9.94
N THR A 114 -23.60 6.94 9.51
CA THR A 114 -24.98 6.71 10.01
C THR A 114 -25.39 5.35 9.39
N GLU A 115 -25.79 4.29 10.09
CA GLU A 115 -26.93 4.15 10.99
C GLU A 115 -26.63 3.15 12.14
N VAL A 116 -26.84 3.57 13.38
CA VAL A 116 -27.20 2.66 14.47
C VAL A 116 -28.71 2.47 14.35
N ARG A 117 -29.18 1.30 13.88
CA ARG A 117 -30.59 0.93 14.00
C ARG A 117 -30.84 0.54 15.46
N SER A 118 -31.61 1.39 16.13
CA SER A 118 -32.35 1.15 17.38
C SER A 118 -33.32 -0.02 17.25
#